data_AF-A0A5F2H6Z9-F1
#
_entry.id   AF-A0A5F2H6Z9-F1
#
_cell.length_a   1.000
_cell.length_b   1.000
_cell.length_c   1.000
_cell.angle_alpha   90.00
_cell.angle_beta   90.00
_cell.angle_gamma   90.00
#
_symmetry.space_group_name_H-M   'P 1'
#
loop_
_entity.id
_entity.type
_entity.pdbx_description
1 polymer ?
#
loop_
_entity_poly.entity_id
_entity_poly.type
_entity_poly.pdbx_seq_one_letter_code
_entity_poly.pdbx_strand_id
1 'polypeptide(L)' 'MALADDIRTVRGHVELGRHHLALQRARIAHLQQIEMPTAKAFEFLELLESMQDLHELHLSRLLAKAEPA' A
#
# COMPACT_ATOMS: atom_id res chain seq x y z
N MET A 1 13.32 -20.77 7.71
CA MET A 1 13.87 -19.96 6.60
C MET A 1 12.74 -19.35 5.77
N ALA A 2 11.84 -20.15 5.18
CA ALA A 2 10.70 -19.65 4.39
C ALA A 2 9.89 -18.50 5.03
N LEU A 3 9.42 -18.65 6.28
CA LEU A 3 8.61 -17.61 6.94
C LEU A 3 9.34 -16.26 7.08
N ALA A 4 10.64 -16.26 7.39
CA ALA A 4 11.42 -15.03 7.52
C ALA A 4 11.62 -14.34 6.16
N ASP A 5 11.80 -15.12 5.10
CA ASP A 5 11.91 -14.62 3.73
C ASP A 5 10.57 -14.06 3.22
N ASP A 6 9.46 -14.72 3.55
CA ASP A 6 8.10 -14.25 3.25
C ASP A 6 7.81 -12.92 3.96
N ILE A 7 8.12 -12.82 5.26
CA ILE A 7 7.96 -11.58 6.03
C ILE A 7 8.77 -10.45 5.41
N ARG A 8 10.03 -10.70 5.06
CA ARG A 8 10.91 -9.71 4.42
C ARG A 8 10.35 -9.24 3.09
N THR A 9 9.87 -10.17 2.27
CA THR A 9 9.27 -9.87 0.96
C THR A 9 8.02 -9.01 1.12
N VAL A 10 7.10 -9.40 1.99
CA VAL A 10 5.83 -8.67 2.18
C VAL A 10 6.06 -7.30 2.83
N ARG A 11 7.03 -7.18 3.76
CA ARG A 11 7.45 -5.85 4.28
C ARG A 11 7.86 -4.90 3.16
N GLY A 12 8.67 -5.37 2.23
CA GLY A 12 9.08 -4.57 1.07
C GLY A 12 7.90 -4.11 0.22
N HIS A 13 6.91 -4.98 -0.03
CA HIS A 13 5.70 -4.62 -0.77
C HIS A 13 4.86 -3.57 -0.03
N VAL A 14 4.70 -3.75 1.28
CA VAL A 14 3.97 -2.82 2.14
C VAL A 14 4.65 -1.43 2.16
N GLU A 15 5.98 -1.37 2.26
CA GLU A 15 6.74 -0.12 2.22
C GLU A 15 6.65 0.58 0.85
N LEU A 16 6.82 -0.19 -0.23
CA LEU A 16 6.72 0.31 -1.60
C LEU A 16 5.30 0.84 -1.90
N GLY A 17 4.27 0.12 -1.46
CA GLY A 17 2.87 0.53 -1.60
C GLY A 17 2.57 1.83 -0.87
N ARG A 18 3.03 2.00 0.38
CA ARG A 18 2.92 3.27 1.12
C ARG A 18 3.55 4.44 0.37
N HIS A 19 4.75 4.24 -0.18
CA HIS A 19 5.44 5.26 -0.96
C HIS A 19 4.64 5.65 -2.21
N HIS A 20 4.15 4.67 -2.98
CA HIS A 20 3.35 4.93 -4.17
C HIS A 20 2.02 5.62 -3.86
N LEU A 21 1.33 5.24 -2.80
CA LEU A 21 0.09 5.91 -2.37
C LEU A 21 0.33 7.38 -2.03
N ALA A 22 1.42 7.69 -1.30
CA ALA A 22 1.79 9.07 -1.02
C ALA A 22 2.04 9.89 -2.30
N LEU A 23 2.74 9.31 -3.28
CA LEU A 23 2.95 9.94 -4.57
C LEU A 23 1.65 10.15 -5.36
N GLN A 24 0.74 9.18 -5.37
CA GLN A 24 -0.54 9.31 -6.07
C GLN A 24 -1.40 10.41 -5.45
N ARG A 25 -1.49 10.47 -4.12
CA ARG A 25 -2.19 11.55 -3.41
C ARG A 25 -1.61 12.92 -3.76
N ALA A 26 -0.28 13.06 -3.77
CA ALA A 26 0.38 14.30 -4.16
C ALA A 26 0.08 14.69 -5.62
N ARG A 27 0.07 13.73 -6.55
CA ARG A 27 -0.27 13.97 -7.96
C ARG A 27 -1.73 14.40 -8.13
N ILE A 28 -2.66 13.75 -7.42
CA ILE A 28 -4.08 14.12 -7.46
C ILE A 28 -4.27 15.53 -6.91
N ALA A 29 -3.63 15.87 -5.79
CA ALA A 29 -3.67 17.23 -5.23
C ALA A 29 -3.14 18.27 -6.23
N HIS A 30 -2.05 17.97 -6.93
CA HIS A 30 -1.54 18.85 -7.98
C HIS A 30 -2.52 19.02 -9.14
N LEU A 31 -3.15 17.93 -9.62
CA LEU A 31 -4.17 18.00 -10.66
C LEU A 31 -5.37 18.85 -10.25
N GLN A 32 -5.80 18.76 -8.98
CA GLN A 32 -6.87 19.62 -8.45
C GLN A 32 -6.47 21.11 -8.47
N GLN A 33 -5.22 21.44 -8.14
CA GLN A 33 -4.73 22.83 -8.16
C GLN A 33 -4.73 23.46 -9.55
N ILE A 34 -4.51 22.65 -10.59
CA ILE A 34 -4.52 23.11 -11.98
C ILE A 34 -5.88 22.85 -12.67
N GLU A 35 -6.93 22.62 -11.88
CA GLU A 35 -8.32 22.44 -12.33
C GLU A 35 -8.52 21.29 -13.34
N MET A 36 -7.66 20.28 -13.28
CA MET A 36 -7.78 19.07 -14.11
C MET A 36 -8.81 18.10 -13.53
N PRO A 37 -9.53 17.33 -14.37
CA PRO A 37 -10.47 16.32 -13.88
C PRO A 37 -9.78 15.20 -13.08
N THR A 38 -10.19 15.01 -11.82
CA THR A 38 -9.56 14.03 -10.90
C THR A 38 -10.45 12.87 -10.48
N ALA A 39 -11.73 12.83 -10.91
CA ALA A 39 -12.69 11.82 -10.45
C ALA A 39 -12.18 10.38 -10.64
N LYS A 40 -11.74 10.03 -11.85
CA LYS A 40 -11.15 8.70 -12.13
C LYS A 40 -9.85 8.42 -11.39
N ALA A 41 -9.09 9.46 -11.05
CA ALA A 41 -7.85 9.31 -10.30
C ALA A 41 -8.14 8.96 -8.83
N PHE A 42 -9.21 9.51 -8.26
CA PHE A 42 -9.71 9.11 -6.93
C PHE A 42 -10.25 7.68 -6.94
N GLU A 43 -11.10 7.31 -7.91
CA GLU A 43 -11.59 5.93 -8.04
C GLU A 43 -10.43 4.92 -8.13
N PHE A 44 -9.38 5.26 -8.89
CA PHE A 44 -8.20 4.41 -8.98
C PHE A 44 -7.39 4.39 -7.67
N LEU A 45 -7.25 5.53 -6.99
CA LEU A 45 -6.56 5.60 -5.70
C LEU A 45 -7.24 4.71 -4.66
N GLU A 46 -8.57 4.69 -4.59
CA GLU A 46 -9.32 3.81 -3.68
C GLU A 46 -9.03 2.33 -3.90
N LEU A 47 -8.86 1.90 -5.16
CA LEU A 47 -8.47 0.53 -5.50
C LEU A 47 -7.05 0.21 -5.02
N LEU A 48 -6.11 1.16 -5.15
CA LEU A 48 -4.75 0.98 -4.67
C LEU A 48 -4.67 0.93 -3.14
N GLU A 49 -5.46 1.77 -2.46
CA GLU A 49 -5.56 1.79 -0.99
C GLU A 49 -6.14 0.47 -0.47
N SER A 50 -7.21 -0.02 -1.10
CA SER A 50 -7.80 -1.33 -0.78
C SER A 50 -6.81 -2.48 -0.97
N MET A 51 -5.97 -2.44 -2.02
CA MET A 51 -4.92 -3.43 -2.23
C MET A 51 -3.83 -3.35 -1.17
N GLN A 52 -3.45 -2.13 -0.76
CA GLN A 52 -2.48 -1.92 0.30
C GLN A 52 -2.96 -2.50 1.64
N ASP A 53 -4.23 -2.32 1.98
CA ASP A 53 -4.82 -2.90 3.19
C ASP A 53 -4.66 -4.43 3.23
N LEU A 54 -4.80 -5.10 2.08
CA LEU A 54 -4.59 -6.54 1.96
C LEU A 54 -3.12 -6.93 2.19
N HIS A 55 -2.16 -6.14 1.70
CA HIS A 55 -0.74 -6.36 1.97
C HIS A 55 -0.40 -6.18 3.46
N GLU A 56 -0.96 -5.16 4.11
CA GLU A 56 -0.74 -4.91 5.54
C GLU A 56 -1.36 -6.01 6.41
N LEU A 57 -2.58 -6.46 6.06
CA LEU A 57 -3.21 -7.60 6.70
C LEU A 57 -2.39 -8.88 6.51
N HIS A 58 -1.86 -9.12 5.31
CA HIS A 58 -1.01 -10.27 5.04
C HIS A 58 0.26 -10.24 5.88
N LEU A 59 0.93 -9.09 5.97
CA LEU A 59 2.12 -8.91 6.79
C LEU A 59 1.81 -9.17 8.28
N SER A 60 0.71 -8.61 8.79
CA SER A 60 0.27 -8.81 10.17
C SER A 60 0.10 -10.29 10.51
N ARG A 61 -0.55 -11.06 9.61
CA ARG A 61 -0.71 -12.51 9.76
C ARG A 61 0.62 -13.28 9.75
N LEU A 62 1.59 -12.86 8.95
CA LEU A 62 2.92 -13.50 8.93
C LEU A 62 3.71 -13.18 10.21
N LEU A 63 3.63 -11.94 10.70
CA LEU A 63 4.28 -11.55 11.95
C LEU A 63 3.70 -12.31 13.15
N ALA A 64 2.37 -12.44 13.24
CA ALA A 64 1.72 -13.22 14.29
C ALA A 64 2.16 -14.70 14.29
N LYS A 65 2.43 -15.29 13.12
CA LYS A 65 2.96 -16.67 13.02
C LYS A 65 4.42 -16.79 13.48
N ALA A 66 5.16 -15.69 13.51
CA ALA A 66 6.55 -15.66 13.92
C ALA A 66 6.74 -15.32 15.41
N GLU A 67 5.67 -14.90 16.11
CA GLU A 67 5.70 -14.70 17.55
C GLU A 67 5.84 -16.03 18.28
N PRO A 68 6.81 -16.17 19.20
CA PRO A 68 6.89 -17.36 20.06
C PRO A 68 5.70 -17.40 21.01
N ALA A 69 5.17 -18.61 21.24
CA ALA A 69 4.09 -18.89 22.19
C ALA A 69 4.49 -18.61 23.65
#